data_AF-X1SNA2-F1
#
_entry.id   AF-X1SNA2-F1
#
_cell.length_a   1.000
_cell.length_b   1.000
_cell.length_c   1.000
_cell.angle_alpha   90.00
_cell.angle_beta   90.00
_cell.angle_gamma   90.00
#
_symmetry.space_group_name_H-M   'P 1'
#
loop_
_entity.id
_entity.type
_entity.pdbx_description
1 polymer ?
#
loop_
_entity_poly.entity_id
_entity_poly.type
_entity_poly.pdbx_seq_one_letter_code
_entity_poly.pdbx_strand_id
1 'polypeptide(L)' 'MDKKEIIKTNLKNCLVKTDLEWIGLKKHSKVRDTYDAGDKLVLVTTDRQSAFDRILASVPFKGAVLNLSSA' A
#
# COMPACT_ATOMS: atom_id res chain seq x y z
N MET A 1 14.26 1.94 20.29
CA MET A 1 14.51 0.76 19.42
C MET A 1 15.18 1.25 18.16
N ASP A 2 16.23 0.58 17.68
CA ASP A 2 16.93 0.98 16.45
C ASP A 2 16.01 0.87 15.23
N LYS A 3 16.03 1.88 14.33
CA LYS A 3 15.20 1.90 13.11
C LYS A 3 15.47 0.67 12.24
N LYS A 4 16.72 0.20 12.18
CA LYS A 4 17.05 -1.01 11.41
C LYS A 4 16.39 -2.25 12.00
N GLU A 5 16.32 -2.36 13.33
CA GLU A 5 15.64 -3.48 13.99
C GLU A 5 14.12 -3.43 13.78
N ILE A 6 13.51 -2.24 13.79
CA ILE A 6 12.09 -2.08 13.44
C ILE A 6 11.84 -2.53 11.99
N ILE A 7 12.68 -2.12 11.04
CA ILE A 7 12.54 -2.54 9.63
C ILE A 7 12.72 -4.05 9.49
N LYS A 8 13.77 -4.63 10.10
CA LYS A 8 14.04 -6.08 10.06
C LYS A 8 12.86 -6.91 10.59
N THR A 9 12.29 -6.51 11.72
CA THR A 9 11.14 -7.21 12.33
C THR A 9 9.87 -7.11 11.47
N ASN A 10 9.77 -6.11 10.60
CA ASN A 10 8.60 -5.88 9.74
C ASN A 10 8.80 -6.26 8.27
N LEU A 11 9.90 -6.92 7.90
CA LEU A 11 10.14 -7.36 6.51
C LEU A 11 9.00 -8.22 5.93
N LYS A 12 8.29 -8.96 6.78
CA LYS A 12 7.13 -9.80 6.40
C LYS A 12 5.77 -9.11 6.60
N ASN A 13 5.75 -7.92 7.20
CA ASN A 13 4.54 -7.19 7.55
C ASN A 13 4.27 -6.05 6.56
N CYS A 14 4.34 -6.36 5.27
CA CYS A 14 4.05 -5.39 4.21
C CYS A 14 2.59 -5.45 3.79
N LEU A 15 1.95 -4.29 3.62
CA LEU A 15 0.62 -4.21 3.04
C LEU A 15 0.71 -4.38 1.52
N VAL A 16 0.43 -5.59 1.01
CA VAL A 16 0.51 -5.89 -0.43
C VAL A 16 -0.83 -5.79 -1.16
N LYS A 17 -1.92 -6.04 -0.45
CA LYS A 17 -3.30 -5.95 -0.95
C LYS A 17 -4.23 -5.65 0.22
N THR A 18 -5.38 -5.04 -0.06
CA THR A 18 -6.47 -4.90 0.90
C THR A 18 -7.74 -5.52 0.37
N ASP A 19 -8.56 -6.11 1.22
CA ASP A 19 -9.84 -6.70 0.84
C ASP A 19 -10.93 -6.06 1.72
N LEU A 20 -11.34 -4.84 1.34
CA LEU A 20 -12.27 -3.97 2.08
C LEU A 20 -13.61 -3.89 1.35
N GLU A 21 -14.29 -5.02 1.22
CA GLU A 21 -15.54 -5.14 0.46
C GLU A 21 -16.65 -4.20 0.95
N TRP A 22 -16.63 -3.84 2.23
CA TRP A 22 -17.59 -2.93 2.86
C TRP A 22 -17.48 -1.47 2.37
N ILE A 23 -16.39 -1.08 1.69
CA ILE A 23 -16.24 0.28 1.13
C ILE A 23 -16.94 0.39 -0.23
N GLY A 24 -16.90 -0.68 -1.03
CA GLY A 24 -17.46 -0.72 -2.37
C GLY A 24 -16.53 -1.41 -3.37
N LEU A 25 -16.70 -1.12 -4.66
CA LEU A 25 -16.04 -1.87 -5.73
C LEU A 25 -14.53 -1.61 -5.73
N LYS A 26 -13.74 -2.68 -5.59
CA LYS A 26 -12.28 -2.62 -5.61
C LYS A 26 -11.74 -2.61 -7.04
N LYS A 27 -10.86 -1.64 -7.32
CA LYS A 27 -9.97 -1.61 -8.49
C LYS A 27 -8.52 -1.75 -8.05
N HIS A 28 -7.87 -2.81 -8.51
CA HIS A 28 -6.47 -3.09 -8.22
C HIS A 28 -5.54 -2.40 -9.23
N SER A 29 -4.51 -1.71 -8.74
CA SER A 29 -3.45 -1.10 -9.55
C SER A 29 -2.06 -1.59 -9.09
N LYS A 30 -0.97 -1.15 -9.74
CA LYS A 30 0.41 -1.58 -9.40
C LYS A 30 0.80 -1.33 -7.94
N VAL A 31 0.45 -0.16 -7.39
CA VAL A 31 0.90 0.29 -6.05
C VAL A 31 -0.23 0.79 -5.15
N ARG A 32 -1.46 0.86 -5.67
CA ARG A 32 -2.65 1.31 -4.93
C ARG A 32 -3.80 0.36 -5.15
N ASP A 33 -4.58 0.16 -4.09
CA ASP A 33 -5.93 -0.40 -4.19
C ASP A 33 -6.91 0.76 -4.09
N THR A 34 -7.80 0.89 -5.06
CA THR A 34 -8.82 1.95 -5.11
C THR A 34 -10.18 1.35 -4.85
N TYR A 35 -11.00 2.01 -4.07
CA TYR A 35 -12.38 1.61 -3.81
C TYR A 35 -13.31 2.75 -4.22
N ASP A 36 -14.34 2.38 -4.97
CA ASP A 36 -15.45 3.27 -5.29
C ASP A 36 -16.49 3.24 -4.17
N ALA A 37 -16.60 4.33 -3.44
CA ALA A 37 -17.55 4.52 -2.34
C ALA A 37 -18.78 5.36 -2.76
N GLY A 38 -19.02 5.53 -4.07
CA GLY A 38 -20.11 6.32 -4.62
C GLY A 38 -19.74 7.79 -4.80
N ASP A 39 -19.90 8.60 -3.75
CA ASP A 39 -19.58 10.05 -3.80
C ASP A 39 -18.07 10.33 -3.70
N LYS A 40 -17.30 9.33 -3.28
CA LYS A 40 -15.86 9.42 -2.98
C LYS A 40 -15.11 8.23 -3.55
N LEU A 41 -13.82 8.46 -3.80
CA LEU A 41 -12.85 7.40 -4.06
C LEU A 41 -11.93 7.25 -2.85
N VAL A 42 -11.80 6.02 -2.36
CA VAL A 42 -10.82 5.67 -1.33
C VAL A 42 -9.59 5.09 -1.99
N LEU A 43 -8.43 5.71 -1.75
CA LEU A 43 -7.14 5.31 -2.30
C LEU A 43 -6.27 4.74 -1.18
N VAL A 44 -6.01 3.44 -1.22
CA VAL A 44 -5.10 2.77 -0.29
C VAL A 44 -3.73 2.62 -0.94
N THR A 45 -2.73 3.34 -0.43
CA THR A 45 -1.34 3.20 -0.89
C THR A 45 -0.68 1.99 -0.25
N THR A 46 -0.28 1.02 -1.07
CA THR A 46 0.33 -0.25 -0.63
C THR A 46 1.86 -0.13 -0.54
N ASP A 47 2.48 -1.11 0.11
CA ASP A 47 3.94 -1.23 0.21
C ASP A 47 4.60 -1.78 -1.06
N ARG A 48 3.81 -2.17 -2.08
CA ARG A 48 4.33 -2.70 -3.33
C ARG A 48 5.19 -1.68 -4.06
N GLN A 49 6.34 -2.13 -4.55
CA GLN A 49 7.25 -1.37 -5.38
C GLN A 49 7.26 -1.93 -6.80
N SER A 50 7.08 -1.05 -7.78
CA SER A 50 7.19 -1.40 -9.20
C SER A 50 8.32 -0.64 -9.88
N ALA A 51 8.97 -1.27 -10.85
CA ALA A 51 9.78 -0.60 -11.87
C ALA A 51 9.81 -1.47 -13.13
N PHE A 52 10.10 -0.89 -14.29
CA PHE A 52 10.10 -1.61 -15.58
C PHE A 52 8.82 -2.42 -15.81
N ASP A 53 7.67 -1.80 -15.50
CA ASP A 53 6.33 -2.39 -15.61
C ASP A 53 6.05 -3.68 -14.81
N ARG A 54 6.91 -4.04 -13.85
CA ARG A 54 6.73 -5.22 -12.98
C ARG A 54 6.70 -4.83 -11.52
N ILE A 55 5.99 -5.63 -10.70
CA ILE A 55 6.11 -5.57 -9.25
C ILE A 55 7.43 -6.25 -8.87
N LEU A 56 8.32 -5.53 -8.20
CA LEU A 56 9.67 -5.99 -7.85
C LEU A 56 9.77 -6.50 -6.42
N ALA A 57 9.11 -5.81 -5.50
CA ALA A 57 9.22 -6.07 -4.07
C ALA A 57 8.06 -5.44 -3.31
N SER A 58 8.02 -5.68 -2.01
CA SER A 58 7.25 -4.88 -1.06
C SER A 58 8.21 -4.31 -0.02
N VAL A 59 8.10 -3.01 0.23
CA VAL A 59 9.01 -2.27 1.11
C VAL A 59 8.23 -1.87 2.35
N PRO A 60 8.59 -2.35 3.55
CA PRO A 60 7.85 -2.04 4.77
C PRO A 60 7.67 -0.54 4.95
N PHE A 61 6.46 -0.13 5.32
CA PHE A 61 6.08 1.27 5.61
C PHE A 61 6.10 2.23 4.42
N LYS A 62 6.46 1.79 3.22
CA LYS A 62 6.47 2.65 2.02
C LYS A 62 5.11 3.28 1.79
N GLY A 63 4.04 2.48 1.83
CA GLY A 63 2.68 2.94 1.59
C GLY A 63 2.27 4.03 2.58
N ALA A 64 2.62 3.87 3.85
CA ALA A 64 2.36 4.84 4.90
C ALA A 64 3.10 6.17 4.66
N VAL A 65 4.40 6.12 4.33
CA VAL A 65 5.21 7.32 4.06
C VAL A 65 4.69 8.06 2.82
N LEU A 66 4.38 7.36 1.74
CA LEU A 66 3.88 7.97 0.52
C LEU A 66 2.47 8.56 0.69
N ASN A 67 1.62 7.90 1.48
CA ASN A 67 0.30 8.43 1.80
C ASN A 67 0.42 9.75 2.57
N LEU A 68 1.29 9.81 3.58
CA LEU A 68 1.53 11.02 4.37
C LEU A 68 2.13 12.16 3.53
N SER A 69 3.02 11.83 2.59
CA SER A 69 3.69 12.83 1.76
C SER A 69 2.79 13.42 0.66
N SER A 70 1.67 12.77 0.35
CA SER A 70 0.72 13.21 -0.67
C SER A 70 -0.47 13.99 -0.10
N ALA A 71 -0.58 14.03 1.24
CA ALA A 71 -1.59 14.79 1.97
C ALA A 71 -1.19 16.27 2.06
#